data_AF-A0A933ZZ23-F1
#
_entry.id   AF-A0A933ZZ23-F1
#
_cell.length_a   1.000
_cell.length_b   1.000
_cell.length_c   1.000
_cell.angle_alpha   90.00
_cell.angle_beta   90.00
_cell.angle_gamma   90.00
#
_symmetry.space_group_name_H-M   'P 1'
#
loop_
_entity.id
_entity.type
_entity.pdbx_description
1 polymer ?
#
loop_
_entity_poly.entity_id
_entity_poly.type
_entity_poly.pdbx_seq_one_letter_code
_entity_poly.pdbx_strand_id
1 'polypeptide(L)'
;MPYPALQQVVVRAVEEALAEAWRRVIEQIRAGGRLQALAEAHEDVVTQPLVDELERLLDRGWGAFRRETFCAVVKSEELWNHAGTSQHRPDIIVRFHAPPREVADRRYYAVFIECKIIDKPARKTIERYCTQGVSRFTDGDYAWKMRDALMCAYVLDGSSQQQYLSSGLSQAAKGKIPVPSAGPPIPVTGTALALAELASSQ
;
A
#
# COMPACT_ATOMS: atom_id res chain seq x y z
N MET A 1 -13.41 -6.48 17.46
CA MET A 1 -14.33 -5.94 16.43
C MET A 1 -13.56 -4.94 15.58
N PRO A 2 -13.64 -5.02 14.24
CA PRO A 2 -13.03 -4.02 13.36
C PRO A 2 -13.65 -2.64 13.56
N TYR A 3 -12.84 -1.61 13.36
CA TYR A 3 -13.26 -0.22 13.26
C TYR A 3 -14.16 0.03 12.04
N PRO A 4 -14.82 1.20 11.99
CA PRO A 4 -15.60 1.61 10.83
C PRO A 4 -14.77 1.59 9.55
N ALA A 5 -15.43 1.27 8.43
CA ALA A 5 -14.80 1.35 7.11
C ALA A 5 -14.34 2.79 6.82
N LEU A 6 -13.27 2.90 6.05
CA LEU A 6 -12.81 4.18 5.53
C LEU A 6 -13.84 4.73 4.54
N GLN A 7 -14.00 6.05 4.55
CA GLN A 7 -14.82 6.70 3.53
C GLN A 7 -14.12 6.60 2.17
N GLN A 8 -14.87 6.31 1.11
CA GLN A 8 -14.31 6.16 -0.25
C GLN A 8 -13.52 7.40 -0.73
N VAL A 9 -13.93 8.60 -0.31
CA VAL A 9 -13.20 9.84 -0.60
C VAL A 9 -11.80 9.87 0.02
N VAL A 10 -11.64 9.29 1.21
CA VAL A 10 -10.35 9.19 1.91
C VAL A 10 -9.44 8.21 1.20
N VAL A 11 -9.97 7.05 0.81
CA VAL A 11 -9.20 6.04 0.07
C VAL A 11 -8.69 6.64 -1.24
N ARG A 12 -9.58 7.26 -2.03
CA ARG A 12 -9.20 7.93 -3.29
C ARG A 12 -8.18 9.04 -3.09
N ALA A 13 -8.31 9.84 -2.04
CA ALA A 13 -7.34 10.89 -1.74
C ALA A 13 -5.92 10.33 -1.55
N VAL A 14 -5.80 9.20 -0.85
CA VAL A 14 -4.51 8.52 -0.66
C VAL A 14 -4.01 7.92 -1.97
N GLU A 15 -4.88 7.31 -2.78
CA GLU A 15 -4.50 6.75 -4.09
C GLU A 15 -3.98 7.82 -5.06
N GLU A 16 -4.67 8.96 -5.16
CA GLU A 16 -4.26 10.08 -6.00
C GLU A 16 -2.94 10.69 -5.52
N ALA A 17 -2.75 10.79 -4.21
CA ALA A 17 -1.49 11.26 -3.63
C ALA A 17 -0.34 10.27 -3.88
N LEU A 18 -0.58 8.97 -3.75
CA LEU A 18 0.39 7.92 -4.09
C LEU A 18 0.82 7.99 -5.55
N ALA A 19 -0.13 8.15 -6.46
CA ALA A 19 0.14 8.26 -7.90
C ALA A 19 0.99 9.49 -8.22
N GLU A 20 0.62 10.66 -7.67
CA GLU A 20 1.39 11.89 -7.88
C GLU A 20 2.78 11.82 -7.24
N ALA A 21 2.89 11.30 -6.02
CA ALA A 21 4.16 11.14 -5.32
C ALA A 21 5.11 10.24 -6.13
N TRP A 22 4.58 9.12 -6.64
CA TRP A 22 5.34 8.21 -7.47
C TRP A 22 5.84 8.84 -8.78
N ARG A 23 4.95 9.58 -9.47
CA ARG A 23 5.32 10.31 -10.69
C ARG A 23 6.54 11.20 -10.44
N ARG A 24 6.52 11.97 -9.34
CA ARG A 24 7.62 12.88 -8.97
C ARG A 24 8.90 12.14 -8.57
N VAL A 25 8.78 11.05 -7.82
CA VAL A 25 9.93 10.20 -7.46
C VAL A 25 10.60 9.65 -8.72
N ILE A 26 9.83 9.14 -9.67
CA ILE A 26 10.37 8.62 -10.94
C ILE A 26 11.02 9.72 -11.77
N GLU A 27 10.42 10.91 -11.85
CA GLU A 27 11.01 12.06 -12.54
C GLU A 27 12.37 12.45 -11.95
N GLN A 28 12.48 12.49 -10.62
CA GLN A 28 13.74 12.80 -9.92
C GLN A 28 14.79 11.72 -10.16
N ILE A 29 14.40 10.44 -10.16
CA ILE A 29 15.30 9.32 -10.39
C ILE A 29 15.80 9.31 -11.84
N ARG A 30 14.92 9.61 -12.80
CA ARG A 30 15.25 9.74 -14.23
C ARG A 30 16.21 10.90 -14.46
N ALA A 31 15.93 12.08 -13.90
CA ALA A 31 16.80 13.25 -14.01
C ALA A 31 18.20 13.01 -13.41
N GLY A 32 18.29 12.18 -12.36
CA GLY A 32 19.56 11.79 -11.75
C GLY A 32 20.28 10.60 -12.38
N GLY A 33 19.76 10.01 -13.46
CA GLY A 33 20.38 8.86 -14.13
C GLY A 33 20.39 7.56 -13.31
N ARG A 34 19.50 7.40 -12.32
CA ARG A 34 19.51 6.27 -11.36
C ARG A 34 18.46 5.20 -11.63
N LEU A 35 17.92 5.14 -12.85
CA LEU A 35 16.87 4.18 -13.23
C LEU A 35 17.29 2.72 -13.04
N GLN A 36 18.53 2.37 -13.39
CA GLN A 36 19.06 1.01 -13.21
C GLN A 36 19.16 0.60 -11.74
N ALA A 37 19.49 1.54 -10.85
CA ALA A 37 19.53 1.28 -9.41
C ALA A 37 18.14 0.96 -8.84
N LEU A 38 17.05 1.34 -9.51
CA LEU A 38 15.69 1.02 -9.09
C LEU A 38 15.32 -0.46 -9.34
N ALA A 39 15.82 -1.04 -10.44
CA ALA A 39 15.59 -2.44 -10.77
C ALA A 39 16.34 -3.38 -9.81
N GLU A 40 17.55 -2.98 -9.42
CA GLU A 40 18.40 -3.71 -8.48
C GLU A 40 18.05 -3.42 -7.01
N ALA A 41 17.27 -2.37 -6.75
CA ALA A 41 16.92 -1.93 -5.40
C ALA A 41 16.03 -2.93 -4.64
N HIS A 42 16.31 -3.02 -3.33
CA HIS A 42 15.37 -3.53 -2.35
C HIS A 42 14.17 -2.57 -2.20
N GLU A 43 13.00 -3.11 -1.84
CA GLU A 43 11.73 -2.35 -1.67
C GLU A 43 11.92 -1.07 -0.83
N ASP A 44 12.79 -1.14 0.18
CA ASP A 44 13.12 -0.03 1.07
C ASP A 44 13.70 1.22 0.39
N VAL A 45 14.44 1.04 -0.71
CA VAL A 45 15.06 2.13 -1.48
C VAL A 45 14.00 2.96 -2.22
N VAL A 46 12.85 2.36 -2.50
CA VAL A 46 11.73 3.00 -3.19
C VAL A 46 10.74 3.58 -2.19
N THR A 47 10.48 2.87 -1.08
CA THR A 47 9.48 3.28 -0.09
C THR A 47 9.84 4.58 0.62
N GLN A 48 11.11 4.82 0.98
CA GLN A 48 11.48 6.07 1.68
C GLN A 48 11.27 7.33 0.79
N PRO A 49 11.78 7.41 -0.45
CA PRO A 49 11.49 8.55 -1.32
C PRO A 49 10.00 8.79 -1.55
N LEU A 50 9.20 7.71 -1.61
CA LEU A 50 7.75 7.84 -1.73
C LEU A 50 7.11 8.44 -0.47
N VAL A 51 7.53 7.99 0.71
CA VAL A 51 7.08 8.55 1.99
C VAL A 51 7.43 10.03 2.09
N ASP A 52 8.67 10.41 1.76
CA ASP A 52 9.12 11.80 1.79
C ASP A 52 8.27 12.69 0.87
N GLU A 53 7.94 12.20 -0.34
CA GLU A 53 7.11 12.97 -1.27
C GLU A 53 5.64 13.02 -0.82
N LEU A 54 5.09 11.95 -0.25
CA LEU A 54 3.77 11.97 0.37
C LEU A 54 3.72 12.97 1.53
N GLU A 55 4.74 13.05 2.38
CA GLU A 55 4.82 14.06 3.44
C GLU A 55 4.81 15.48 2.85
N ARG A 56 5.57 15.74 1.78
CA ARG A 56 5.55 17.04 1.08
C ARG A 56 4.18 17.36 0.49
N LEU A 57 3.51 16.38 -0.10
CA LEU A 57 2.14 16.55 -0.62
C LEU A 57 1.17 16.88 0.51
N LEU A 58 1.29 16.20 1.66
CA LEU A 58 0.48 16.47 2.85
C LEU A 58 0.72 17.89 3.37
N ASP A 59 1.98 18.30 3.48
CA ASP A 59 2.39 19.63 3.97
C ASP A 59 1.88 20.77 3.12
N ARG A 60 1.98 20.62 1.79
CA ARG A 60 1.55 21.64 0.84
C ARG A 60 0.04 21.61 0.59
N GLY A 61 -0.61 20.52 0.96
CA GLY A 61 -2.00 20.21 0.65
C GLY A 61 -2.18 19.84 -0.82
N TRP A 62 -2.51 18.58 -1.10
CA TRP A 62 -2.70 18.07 -2.46
C TRP A 62 -4.09 17.47 -2.63
N GLY A 63 -4.92 18.01 -3.52
CA GLY A 63 -6.27 17.48 -3.73
C GLY A 63 -7.06 17.37 -2.42
N ALA A 64 -7.58 16.19 -2.08
CA ALA A 64 -8.19 15.88 -0.78
C ALA A 64 -7.21 15.33 0.27
N PHE A 65 -5.95 15.11 -0.10
CA PHE A 65 -4.86 14.67 0.77
C PHE A 65 -4.19 15.86 1.47
N ARG A 66 -4.74 16.24 2.62
CA ARG A 66 -4.37 17.47 3.35
C ARG A 66 -4.42 17.32 4.87
N ARG A 67 -3.83 18.29 5.57
CA ARG A 67 -3.63 18.28 7.03
C ARG A 67 -4.92 18.36 7.85
N GLU A 68 -6.04 18.76 7.25
CA GLU A 68 -7.36 18.73 7.87
C GLU A 68 -7.84 17.29 8.10
N THR A 69 -7.46 16.37 7.21
CA THR A 69 -7.86 14.95 7.26
C THR A 69 -6.76 14.08 7.85
N PHE A 70 -5.52 14.30 7.43
CA PHE A 70 -4.37 13.45 7.77
C PHE A 70 -3.34 14.22 8.60
N CYS A 71 -2.62 13.56 9.50
CA CYS A 71 -1.61 14.24 10.34
C CYS A 71 -0.17 13.85 10.01
N ALA A 72 0.05 12.63 9.52
CA ALA A 72 1.39 12.10 9.25
C ALA A 72 1.35 10.98 8.21
N VAL A 73 2.49 10.78 7.55
CA VAL A 73 2.80 9.61 6.74
C VAL A 73 4.00 8.94 7.39
N VAL A 74 3.88 7.67 7.75
CA VAL A 74 4.88 6.95 8.53
C VAL A 74 5.40 5.78 7.71
N LYS A 75 6.74 5.65 7.63
CA LYS A 75 7.38 4.45 7.11
C LYS A 75 7.52 3.43 8.24
N SER A 76 7.01 2.21 8.02
CA SER A 76 7.32 1.02 8.83
C SER A 76 7.21 1.21 10.36
N GLU A 77 5.98 1.14 10.90
CA GLU A 77 5.75 1.15 12.36
C GLU A 77 5.40 -0.26 12.86
N GLU A 78 5.94 -0.66 14.02
CA GLU A 78 5.61 -1.93 14.66
C GLU A 78 4.23 -1.91 15.31
N LEU A 79 3.34 -2.77 14.81
CA LEU A 79 2.00 -2.97 15.34
C LEU A 79 1.78 -4.43 15.71
N TRP A 80 1.11 -4.66 16.83
CA TRP A 80 0.78 -6.01 17.26
C TRP A 80 -0.32 -6.61 16.39
N ASN A 81 -0.17 -7.89 16.05
CA ASN A 81 -1.24 -8.65 15.42
C ASN A 81 -2.46 -8.80 16.35
N HIS A 82 -3.55 -9.35 15.84
CA HIS A 82 -4.77 -9.58 16.60
C HIS A 82 -4.55 -10.42 17.86
N ALA A 83 -3.66 -11.41 17.80
CA ALA A 83 -3.36 -12.32 18.91
C ALA A 83 -2.42 -11.70 19.97
N GLY A 84 -1.76 -10.57 19.67
CA GLY A 84 -0.73 -9.99 20.53
C GLY A 84 0.54 -10.83 20.65
N THR A 85 0.80 -11.72 19.69
CA THR A 85 1.92 -12.68 19.71
C THR A 85 3.11 -12.24 18.86
N SER A 86 2.88 -11.43 17.83
CA SER A 86 3.92 -10.91 16.93
C SER A 86 3.65 -9.47 16.54
N GLN A 87 4.73 -8.76 16.21
CA GLN A 87 4.68 -7.43 15.65
C GLN A 87 4.93 -7.47 14.14
N HIS A 88 4.16 -6.68 13.41
CA HIS A 88 4.22 -6.56 11.97
C HIS A 88 4.37 -5.09 11.58
N ARG A 89 4.93 -4.84 10.39
CA ARG A 89 5.31 -3.50 9.94
C ARG A 89 4.80 -3.24 8.52
N PRO A 90 3.62 -2.61 8.38
CA PRO A 90 3.15 -2.10 7.09
C PRO A 90 4.19 -1.17 6.48
N ASP A 91 4.40 -1.22 5.16
CA ASP A 91 5.41 -0.40 4.51
C ASP A 91 5.16 1.11 4.69
N ILE A 92 3.90 1.54 4.52
CA ILE A 92 3.48 2.94 4.71
C ILE A 92 2.19 3.00 5.51
N ILE A 93 2.09 3.99 6.40
CA ILE A 93 0.91 4.25 7.21
C ILE A 93 0.52 5.73 7.10
N VAL A 94 -0.67 6.02 6.58
CA VAL A 94 -1.22 7.38 6.57
C VAL A 94 -2.14 7.56 7.78
N ARG A 95 -1.76 8.47 8.67
CA ARG A 95 -2.42 8.72 9.96
C ARG A 95 -3.49 9.80 9.82
N PHE A 96 -4.63 9.61 10.49
CA PHE A 96 -5.70 10.60 10.55
C PHE A 96 -5.48 11.64 11.64
N HIS A 97 -5.81 12.90 11.33
CA HIS A 97 -5.82 13.98 12.29
C HIS A 97 -6.82 13.73 13.43
N ALA A 98 -7.99 13.20 13.11
CA ALA A 98 -9.00 12.80 14.08
C ALA A 98 -9.73 11.52 13.62
N PRO A 99 -9.71 10.44 14.40
CA PRO A 99 -10.51 9.26 14.10
C PRO A 99 -11.96 9.43 14.61
N PRO A 100 -12.90 8.58 14.14
CA PRO A 100 -14.24 8.47 14.71
C PRO A 100 -14.23 8.19 16.22
N ARG A 101 -15.31 8.54 16.92
CA ARG A 101 -15.41 8.42 18.40
C ARG A 101 -15.28 6.98 18.89
N GLU A 102 -15.61 6.01 18.05
CA GLU A 102 -15.60 4.57 18.34
C GLU A 102 -14.18 3.98 18.30
N VAL A 103 -13.18 4.74 17.84
CA VAL A 103 -11.79 4.30 17.75
C VAL A 103 -11.09 4.47 19.10
N ALA A 104 -10.91 3.35 19.81
CA ALA A 104 -10.21 3.33 21.10
C ALA A 104 -8.68 3.49 20.99
N ASP A 105 -8.05 3.00 19.91
CA ASP A 105 -6.60 3.10 19.70
C ASP A 105 -6.30 3.64 18.30
N ARG A 106 -5.83 4.89 18.28
CA ARG A 106 -5.56 5.65 17.06
C ARG A 106 -4.44 5.05 16.22
N ARG A 107 -3.54 4.25 16.81
CA ARG A 107 -2.46 3.57 16.08
C ARG A 107 -2.98 2.50 15.13
N TYR A 108 -4.22 2.06 15.30
CA TYR A 108 -4.83 1.04 14.45
C TYR A 108 -5.92 1.60 13.53
N TYR A 109 -6.20 2.91 13.57
CA TYR A 109 -7.09 3.58 12.62
C TYR A 109 -6.28 4.48 11.70
N ALA A 110 -5.91 3.93 10.55
CA ALA A 110 -5.04 4.55 9.55
C ALA A 110 -5.28 3.90 8.18
N VAL A 111 -4.80 4.54 7.12
CA VAL A 111 -4.66 3.87 5.83
C VAL A 111 -3.33 3.12 5.84
N PHE A 112 -3.41 1.79 5.87
CA PHE A 112 -2.26 0.91 5.83
C PHE A 112 -1.98 0.53 4.38
N ILE A 113 -0.73 0.69 3.94
CA ILE A 113 -0.31 0.45 2.58
C ILE A 113 0.86 -0.53 2.61
N GLU A 114 0.71 -1.64 1.91
CA GLU A 114 1.79 -2.59 1.65
C GLU A 114 2.28 -2.39 0.22
N CYS A 115 3.60 -2.32 0.05
CA CYS A 115 4.26 -2.06 -1.22
C CYS A 115 4.98 -3.31 -1.70
N LYS A 116 4.94 -3.58 -2.99
CA LYS A 116 5.71 -4.68 -3.60
C LYS A 116 6.25 -4.25 -4.95
N ILE A 117 7.47 -4.65 -5.26
CA ILE A 117 8.02 -4.49 -6.61
C ILE A 117 7.52 -5.63 -7.48
N ILE A 118 7.07 -5.32 -8.70
CA ILE A 118 6.80 -6.28 -9.76
C ILE A 118 7.87 -6.12 -10.83
N ASP A 119 8.66 -7.18 -10.98
CA ASP A 119 9.78 -7.28 -11.91
C ASP A 119 9.99 -8.75 -12.27
N LYS A 120 9.48 -9.16 -13.44
CA LYS A 120 9.60 -10.54 -13.93
C LYS A 120 11.05 -11.01 -14.07
N PRO A 121 11.98 -10.25 -14.69
CA PRO A 121 13.40 -10.56 -14.69
C PRO A 121 13.96 -10.94 -13.32
N ALA A 122 13.59 -10.20 -12.27
CA ALA A 122 14.03 -10.47 -10.89
C ALA A 122 13.16 -11.48 -10.12
N ARG A 123 12.24 -12.20 -10.79
CA ARG A 123 11.28 -13.15 -10.19
C ARG A 123 10.38 -12.54 -9.10
N LYS A 124 10.16 -11.22 -9.13
CA LYS A 124 9.20 -10.53 -8.27
C LYS A 124 7.85 -10.48 -8.98
N THR A 125 7.07 -11.55 -8.81
CA THR A 125 5.84 -11.79 -9.58
C THR A 125 4.57 -11.31 -8.89
N ILE A 126 3.48 -11.23 -9.65
CA ILE A 126 2.13 -10.94 -9.12
C ILE A 126 1.64 -12.03 -8.17
N GLU A 127 2.05 -13.27 -8.40
CA GLU A 127 1.75 -14.35 -7.46
C GLU A 127 2.31 -14.01 -6.08
N ARG A 128 3.54 -13.46 -5.99
CA ARG A 128 4.09 -12.95 -4.72
C ARG A 128 3.32 -11.75 -4.18
N TYR A 129 2.92 -10.81 -5.05
CA TYR A 129 2.07 -9.69 -4.66
C TYR A 129 0.75 -10.15 -4.00
N CYS A 130 0.05 -11.11 -4.62
CA CYS A 130 -1.21 -11.63 -4.10
C CYS A 130 -1.01 -12.56 -2.89
N THR A 131 -0.12 -13.55 -2.98
CA THR A 131 0.03 -14.59 -1.95
C THR A 131 0.84 -14.15 -0.74
N GLN A 132 1.75 -13.19 -0.88
CA GLN A 132 2.63 -12.72 0.20
C GLN A 132 2.37 -11.26 0.61
N GLY A 133 1.67 -10.49 -0.21
CA GLY A 133 1.24 -9.12 0.10
C GLY A 133 -0.19 -9.09 0.63
N VAL A 134 -1.18 -9.50 -0.17
CA VAL A 134 -2.60 -9.42 0.21
C VAL A 134 -2.92 -10.28 1.44
N SER A 135 -2.33 -11.47 1.56
CA SER A 135 -2.52 -12.38 2.70
C SER A 135 -2.18 -11.74 4.05
N ARG A 136 -1.24 -10.80 4.08
CA ARG A 136 -0.85 -10.06 5.29
C ARG A 136 -2.04 -9.35 5.94
N PHE A 137 -3.01 -8.91 5.15
CA PHE A 137 -4.21 -8.22 5.63
C PHE A 137 -5.37 -9.16 5.97
N THR A 138 -5.38 -10.39 5.45
CA THR A 138 -6.48 -11.34 5.66
C THR A 138 -6.28 -12.22 6.88
N ASP A 139 -5.04 -12.39 7.34
CA ASP A 139 -4.70 -13.38 8.37
C ASP A 139 -4.67 -12.80 9.79
N GLY A 140 -4.98 -11.50 9.94
CA GLY A 140 -5.01 -10.82 11.24
C GLY A 140 -3.65 -10.29 11.72
N ASP A 141 -2.64 -10.34 10.86
CA ASP A 141 -1.28 -9.87 11.12
C ASP A 141 -1.12 -8.36 10.89
N TYR A 142 -1.64 -7.85 9.76
CA TYR A 142 -1.58 -6.44 9.40
C TYR A 142 -2.96 -5.81 9.45
N ALA A 143 -3.01 -4.54 9.89
CA ALA A 143 -4.21 -3.71 9.85
C ALA A 143 -5.48 -4.40 10.40
N TRP A 144 -5.35 -5.33 11.35
CA TRP A 144 -6.42 -6.26 11.73
C TRP A 144 -7.66 -5.58 12.34
N LYS A 145 -7.51 -4.34 12.82
CA LYS A 145 -8.65 -3.52 13.26
C LYS A 145 -9.32 -2.75 12.14
N MET A 146 -8.80 -2.75 10.92
CA MET A 146 -9.35 -2.04 9.76
C MET A 146 -10.10 -2.98 8.83
N ARG A 147 -11.06 -2.41 8.11
CA ARG A 147 -11.78 -3.10 7.02
C ARG A 147 -11.21 -2.77 5.63
N ASP A 148 -10.26 -1.86 5.59
CA ASP A 148 -9.70 -1.32 4.35
C ASP A 148 -8.20 -1.19 4.53
N ALA A 149 -7.48 -1.60 3.48
CA ALA A 149 -6.04 -1.44 3.34
C ALA A 149 -5.72 -1.30 1.86
N LEU A 150 -4.54 -0.77 1.54
CA LEU A 150 -4.09 -0.57 0.17
C LEU A 150 -2.91 -1.47 -0.15
N MET A 151 -2.89 -1.95 -1.38
CA MET A 151 -1.71 -2.60 -1.94
C MET A 151 -1.17 -1.74 -3.09
N CYS A 152 0.11 -1.39 -3.01
CA CYS A 152 0.81 -0.60 -4.01
C CYS A 152 1.83 -1.47 -4.76
N ALA A 153 1.73 -1.52 -6.09
CA ALA A 153 2.69 -2.23 -6.93
C ALA A 153 3.58 -1.25 -7.70
N TYR A 154 4.91 -1.38 -7.55
CA TYR A 154 5.89 -0.71 -8.40
C TYR A 154 6.23 -1.60 -9.58
N VAL A 155 5.75 -1.26 -10.79
CA VAL A 155 5.95 -2.10 -11.97
C VAL A 155 7.16 -1.60 -12.77
N LEU A 156 8.23 -2.40 -12.79
CA LEU A 156 9.52 -1.99 -13.37
C LEU A 156 9.83 -2.63 -14.73
N ASP A 157 9.10 -3.67 -15.11
CA ASP A 157 9.35 -4.46 -16.33
C ASP A 157 8.48 -4.03 -17.54
N GLY A 158 7.88 -2.83 -17.48
CA GLY A 158 7.04 -2.27 -18.56
C GLY A 158 5.69 -2.96 -18.75
N SER A 159 5.33 -3.85 -17.85
CA SER A 159 4.05 -4.55 -17.78
C SER A 159 2.84 -3.62 -17.57
N SER A 160 1.75 -3.79 -18.35
CA SER A 160 0.54 -2.94 -18.25
C SER A 160 -0.47 -3.39 -17.17
N GLN A 161 -0.98 -2.47 -16.35
CA GLN A 161 -1.88 -2.75 -15.21
C GLN A 161 -3.06 -3.70 -15.53
N GLN A 162 -3.69 -3.51 -16.70
CA GLN A 162 -4.86 -4.28 -17.15
C GLN A 162 -4.56 -5.75 -17.43
N GLN A 163 -3.34 -6.08 -17.88
CA GLN A 163 -2.93 -7.46 -18.14
C GLN A 163 -2.65 -8.24 -16.85
N TYR A 164 -2.36 -7.56 -15.74
CA TYR A 164 -1.72 -8.15 -14.56
C TYR A 164 -2.59 -8.19 -13.29
N LEU A 165 -3.39 -7.15 -13.02
CA LEU A 165 -4.26 -7.13 -11.84
C LEU A 165 -5.52 -7.98 -12.04
N SER A 166 -6.12 -7.93 -13.24
CA SER A 166 -7.39 -8.61 -13.52
C SER A 166 -7.28 -10.14 -13.41
N SER A 167 -6.19 -10.72 -13.92
CA SER A 167 -5.93 -12.16 -13.87
C SER A 167 -5.48 -12.64 -12.49
N GLY A 168 -4.59 -11.89 -11.83
CA GLY A 168 -4.10 -12.21 -10.48
C GLY A 168 -5.16 -12.07 -9.39
N LEU A 169 -5.96 -10.99 -9.41
CA LEU A 169 -7.09 -10.82 -8.49
C LEU A 169 -8.22 -11.82 -8.80
N SER A 170 -8.48 -12.13 -10.08
CA SER A 170 -9.45 -13.17 -10.45
C SER A 170 -8.99 -14.56 -10.03
N GLN A 171 -7.70 -14.88 -10.08
CA GLN A 171 -7.16 -16.15 -9.58
C GLN A 171 -7.15 -16.22 -8.05
N ALA A 172 -6.80 -15.13 -7.36
CA ALA A 172 -6.94 -15.03 -5.90
C ALA A 172 -8.42 -15.15 -5.47
N ALA A 173 -9.34 -14.61 -6.27
CA ALA A 173 -10.79 -14.75 -6.06
C ALA A 173 -11.32 -16.16 -6.42
N LYS A 174 -10.70 -16.86 -7.39
CA LYS A 174 -11.10 -18.21 -7.85
C LYS A 174 -10.39 -19.35 -7.11
N GLY A 175 -9.28 -19.09 -6.45
CA GLY A 175 -8.47 -20.07 -5.74
C GLY A 175 -8.14 -19.58 -4.33
N LYS A 176 -8.83 -20.16 -3.33
CA LYS A 176 -8.43 -20.27 -1.91
C LYS A 176 -7.38 -19.24 -1.46
N ILE A 177 -7.80 -18.01 -1.15
CA ILE A 177 -7.24 -17.38 0.04
C ILE A 177 -7.65 -18.33 1.18
N PRO A 178 -6.73 -18.99 1.90
CA PRO A 178 -7.12 -19.74 3.08
C PRO A 178 -7.81 -18.73 3.98
N VAL A 179 -9.12 -18.87 4.18
CA VAL A 179 -9.75 -18.26 5.34
C VAL A 179 -9.14 -19.01 6.52
N PRO A 180 -8.27 -18.41 7.35
CA PRO A 180 -7.69 -19.14 8.46
C PRO A 180 -8.83 -19.55 9.39
N SER A 181 -8.94 -20.85 9.62
CA SER A 181 -9.95 -21.43 10.50
C SER A 181 -9.62 -21.12 11.96
N ALA A 182 -9.89 -19.91 12.43
CA ALA A 182 -10.11 -19.57 13.85
C ALA A 182 -10.32 -18.06 14.04
N GLY A 183 -11.45 -17.54 13.60
CA GLY A 183 -11.85 -16.16 13.89
C GLY A 183 -12.87 -15.66 12.86
N PRO A 184 -13.77 -14.73 13.23
CA PRO A 184 -14.71 -14.16 12.27
C PRO A 184 -13.90 -13.44 11.18
N PRO A 185 -14.04 -13.82 9.90
CA PRO A 185 -13.32 -13.19 8.81
C PRO A 185 -13.73 -11.71 8.74
N ILE A 186 -12.74 -10.81 8.79
CA ILE A 186 -12.97 -9.39 8.50
C ILE A 186 -12.60 -9.21 7.03
N PRO A 187 -13.57 -9.03 6.12
CA PRO A 187 -13.26 -8.77 4.73
C PRO A 187 -12.55 -7.41 4.66
N VAL A 188 -11.26 -7.44 4.31
CA VAL A 188 -10.51 -6.24 3.94
C VAL A 188 -10.78 -5.99 2.47
N THR A 189 -11.44 -4.87 2.15
CA THR A 189 -11.58 -4.45 0.75
C THR A 189 -10.25 -3.81 0.35
N GLY A 190 -9.39 -4.58 -0.30
CA GLY A 190 -8.13 -4.07 -0.85
C GLY A 190 -8.38 -3.30 -2.14
N THR A 191 -8.05 -2.02 -2.20
CA THR A 191 -7.89 -1.34 -3.49
C THR A 191 -6.46 -1.52 -3.96
N ALA A 192 -6.29 -2.13 -5.13
CA ALA A 192 -4.99 -2.35 -5.74
C ALA A 192 -4.68 -1.16 -6.65
N LEU A 193 -3.75 -0.31 -6.21
CA LEU A 193 -3.19 0.73 -7.05
C LEU A 193 -1.93 0.18 -7.71
N ALA A 194 -2.00 -0.13 -8.99
CA ALA A 194 -0.80 -0.30 -9.79
C ALA A 194 -0.30 1.10 -10.17
N LEU A 195 0.98 1.36 -9.93
CA LEU A 195 1.67 2.54 -10.42
C LEU A 195 2.61 2.06 -11.51
N ALA A 196 2.11 2.09 -12.74
CA ALA A 196 2.85 1.68 -13.93
C ALA A 196 3.18 2.93 -14.74
N GLU A 197 4.47 3.23 -14.89
CA GLU A 197 4.99 3.93 -16.06
C GLU A 197 6.52 3.78 -16.12
N LEU A 198 6.97 2.65 -16.65
CA LEU A 198 8.29 2.51 -17.27
C LEU A 198 8.11 1.75 -18.58
N ALA A 199 7.54 2.41 -19.59
CA ALA A 199 7.61 1.92 -20.96
C ALA A 199 8.00 3.06 -21.90
N SER A 200 9.21 2.89 -22.44
CA SER A 200 9.63 3.29 -23.79
C SER A 200 9.84 4.77 -24.07
N SER A 201 11.09 5.19 -24.00
CA SER A 201 11.64 6.05 -25.07
C SER A 201 13.06 5.57 -25.36
N GLN A 202 13.23 5.13 -26.61
CA GLN A 202 14.51 4.94 -27.27
C GLN A 202 15.29 6.26 -27.31
#